data_AF-A0A914ET60-F1
#
_entry.id   AF-A0A914ET60-F1
#
_cell.length_a   1.000
_cell.length_b   1.000
_cell.length_c   1.000
_cell.angle_alpha   90.00
_cell.angle_beta   90.00
_cell.angle_gamma   90.00
#
_symmetry.space_group_name_H-M   'P 1'
#
loop_
_entity.id
_entity.type
_entity.pdbx_description
1 polymer ?
#
loop_
_entity_poly.entity_id
_entity_poly.type
_entity_poly.pdbx_seq_one_letter_code
_entity_poly.pdbx_strand_id
1 'polypeptide(L)'
;MDDPSEANAQIPECKECRMNSSEALVGTWHVVLWSHNFLITVISDLNMQIDKLAANQPLSDQKSLFEWFADPPGVICPQLVVLSPAEATKFEFAYTIDPGLKPKSIINKWDRQFDGSILWHLTPKLQVHICPTFIEKDIIILRQIDSFPRCNNLIVLVRGDKKNFDKIDAIRDMIEEEGHTSIGTNALVRTRCIFS
;
A
#
# COMPACT_ATOMS: atom_id res chain seq x y z
N MET A 1 -46.73 -0.33 6.47
CA MET A 1 -45.60 -1.24 6.77
C MET A 1 -44.72 -1.16 5.55
N ASP A 2 -43.85 -0.17 5.53
CA ASP A 2 -42.93 0.05 4.42
C ASP A 2 -41.70 -0.81 4.66
N ASP A 3 -41.46 -1.70 3.72
CA ASP A 3 -40.30 -2.57 3.66
C ASP A 3 -39.06 -1.69 3.43
N PRO A 4 -38.05 -1.66 4.32
CA PRO A 4 -36.83 -0.94 4.03
C PRO A 4 -36.09 -1.74 2.96
N SER A 5 -36.18 -1.27 1.71
CA SER A 5 -35.32 -1.75 0.64
C SER A 5 -33.88 -1.57 1.09
N GLU A 6 -33.25 -2.67 1.51
CA GLU A 6 -31.79 -2.76 1.62
C GLU A 6 -31.25 -2.35 0.27
N ALA A 7 -30.77 -1.10 0.19
CA ALA A 7 -29.87 -0.69 -0.86
C ALA A 7 -28.67 -1.62 -0.70
N ASN A 8 -28.68 -2.71 -1.49
CA ASN A 8 -27.51 -3.52 -1.76
C ASN A 8 -26.45 -2.56 -2.29
N ALA A 9 -25.66 -1.99 -1.37
CA ALA A 9 -24.44 -1.31 -1.71
C ALA A 9 -23.59 -2.37 -2.41
N GLN A 10 -23.63 -2.37 -3.74
CA GLN A 10 -22.85 -3.28 -4.56
C GLN A 10 -21.41 -3.12 -4.10
N ILE A 11 -20.87 -4.17 -3.48
CA ILE A 11 -19.47 -4.23 -3.11
C ILE A 11 -18.72 -4.05 -4.43
N PRO A 12 -17.90 -3.00 -4.60
CA PRO A 12 -17.20 -2.78 -5.86
C PRO A 12 -16.39 -4.03 -6.19
N GLU A 13 -16.73 -4.71 -7.28
CA GLU A 13 -15.94 -5.85 -7.74
C GLU A 13 -14.53 -5.33 -8.08
N CYS A 14 -13.51 -6.07 -7.65
CA CYS A 14 -12.14 -5.78 -8.03
C CYS A 14 -12.03 -5.76 -9.55
N LYS A 15 -11.54 -4.67 -10.13
CA LYS A 15 -11.06 -4.66 -11.52
C LYS A 15 -10.06 -5.81 -11.71
N GLU A 16 -10.09 -6.45 -12.87
CA GLU A 16 -9.12 -7.49 -13.23
C GLU A 16 -7.68 -6.97 -13.07
N CYS A 17 -6.80 -7.80 -12.53
CA CYS A 17 -5.41 -7.42 -12.34
C CYS A 17 -4.73 -7.25 -13.70
N ARG A 18 -4.14 -6.08 -13.91
CA ARG A 18 -3.39 -5.79 -15.13
C ARG A 18 -2.07 -6.54 -15.10
N MET A 19 -1.94 -7.53 -15.97
CA MET A 19 -0.67 -8.21 -16.22
C MET A 19 0.33 -7.23 -16.86
N ASN A 20 1.45 -7.01 -16.18
CA ASN A 20 2.56 -6.22 -16.71
C ASN A 20 3.85 -7.02 -16.79
N SER A 21 4.78 -6.61 -17.66
CA SER A 21 6.18 -7.04 -17.53
C SER A 21 6.74 -6.56 -16.20
N SER A 22 7.54 -7.38 -15.51
CA SER A 22 8.15 -7.03 -14.22
C SER A 22 9.02 -5.79 -14.33
N GLU A 23 9.57 -5.59 -15.53
CA GLU A 23 10.33 -4.42 -15.95
C GLU A 23 9.56 -3.11 -15.73
N ALA A 24 8.23 -3.09 -15.92
CA ALA A 24 7.45 -1.87 -15.71
C ALA A 24 7.49 -1.39 -14.26
N LEU A 25 7.65 -2.31 -13.31
CA LEU A 25 7.71 -2.03 -11.87
C LEU A 25 9.13 -1.75 -11.39
N VAL A 26 10.17 -2.02 -12.19
CA VAL A 26 11.56 -1.81 -11.79
C VAL A 26 11.84 -0.32 -11.57
N GLY A 27 12.68 -0.03 -10.57
CA GLY A 27 13.12 1.31 -10.23
C GLY A 27 12.51 1.83 -8.93
N THR A 28 12.58 3.14 -8.77
CA THR A 28 12.21 3.82 -7.53
C THR A 28 10.81 4.43 -7.65
N TRP A 29 9.95 4.11 -6.70
CA TRP A 29 8.58 4.59 -6.59
C TRP A 29 8.36 5.28 -5.25
N HIS A 30 7.56 6.33 -5.26
CA HIS A 30 7.13 7.04 -4.06
C HIS A 30 5.65 6.74 -3.80
N VAL A 31 5.29 6.40 -2.56
CA VAL A 31 3.88 6.24 -2.21
C VAL A 31 3.30 7.62 -1.92
N VAL A 32 2.29 8.03 -2.68
CA VAL A 32 1.68 9.37 -2.57
C VAL A 32 0.29 9.35 -1.96
N LEU A 33 -0.43 8.24 -2.15
CA LEU A 33 -1.73 7.99 -1.56
C LEU A 33 -1.78 6.54 -1.09
N TRP A 34 -2.59 6.31 -0.08
CA TRP A 34 -2.91 4.98 0.44
C TRP A 34 -4.22 5.05 1.22
N SER A 35 -4.91 3.92 1.32
CA SER A 35 -6.11 3.88 2.15
C SER A 35 -5.77 3.92 3.64
N HIS A 36 -6.65 4.54 4.43
CA HIS A 36 -6.55 4.55 5.89
C HIS A 36 -6.43 3.13 6.46
N ASN A 37 -7.24 2.21 5.95
CA ASN A 37 -7.22 0.82 6.36
C ASN A 37 -5.90 0.13 6.03
N PHE A 38 -5.26 0.44 4.90
CA PHE A 38 -3.93 -0.10 4.58
C PHE A 38 -2.87 0.39 5.59
N LEU A 39 -2.96 1.64 6.03
CA LEU A 39 -2.11 2.16 7.11
C LEU A 39 -2.33 1.40 8.43
N ILE A 40 -3.59 1.29 8.87
CA ILE A 40 -3.95 0.62 10.13
C ILE A 40 -3.54 -0.86 10.11
N THR A 41 -3.75 -1.54 8.99
CA THR A 41 -3.57 -3.00 8.93
C THR A 41 -2.16 -3.38 8.53
N VAL A 42 -1.73 -2.99 7.34
CA VAL A 42 -0.46 -3.45 6.76
C VAL A 42 0.72 -2.68 7.35
N ILE A 43 0.65 -1.36 7.41
CA ILE A 43 1.78 -0.55 7.85
C ILE A 43 2.00 -0.64 9.36
N SER A 44 0.95 -0.60 10.19
CA SER A 44 1.10 -0.83 11.64
C SER A 44 1.74 -2.18 11.95
N ASP A 45 1.34 -3.23 11.22
CA ASP A 45 1.90 -4.57 11.42
C ASP A 45 3.36 -4.65 11.02
N LEU A 46 3.68 -4.10 9.85
CA LEU A 46 5.06 -4.01 9.40
C LEU A 46 5.91 -3.23 10.41
N ASN A 47 5.40 -2.10 10.89
CA ASN A 47 6.06 -1.23 11.85
C ASN A 47 6.35 -1.96 13.17
N MET A 48 5.36 -2.67 13.72
CA MET A 48 5.50 -3.50 14.91
C MET A 48 6.54 -4.62 14.71
N GLN A 49 6.49 -5.30 13.57
CA GLN A 49 7.42 -6.40 13.31
C GLN A 49 8.86 -5.91 13.15
N ILE A 50 9.08 -4.76 12.50
CA ILE A 50 10.40 -4.12 12.44
C ILE A 50 10.91 -3.78 13.85
N ASP A 51 10.06 -3.22 14.72
CA ASP A 51 10.46 -2.88 16.09
C ASP A 51 10.80 -4.12 16.92
N LYS A 52 10.00 -5.20 16.81
CA LYS A 52 10.28 -6.48 17.47
C LYS A 52 11.60 -7.07 16.98
N LEU A 53 11.84 -7.08 15.67
CA LEU A 53 13.11 -7.54 15.10
C LEU A 53 14.30 -6.71 15.57
N ALA A 54 14.18 -5.38 15.57
CA ALA A 54 15.23 -4.48 16.05
C ALA A 54 15.53 -4.67 17.54
N ALA A 55 14.54 -5.07 18.34
CA ALA A 55 14.67 -5.38 19.76
C ALA A 55 15.04 -6.85 20.05
N ASN A 56 15.31 -7.68 19.03
CA ASN A 56 15.52 -9.13 19.15
C ASN A 56 14.38 -9.87 19.86
N GLN A 57 13.14 -9.39 19.70
CA GLN A 57 11.94 -10.00 20.24
C GLN A 57 11.31 -10.99 19.24
N PRO A 58 10.62 -12.03 19.73
CA PRO A 58 9.93 -12.97 18.86
C PRO A 58 8.79 -12.29 18.09
N LEU A 59 8.65 -12.65 16.82
CA LEU A 59 7.49 -12.28 16.02
C LEU A 59 6.27 -13.11 16.48
N SER A 60 5.38 -12.50 17.25
CA SER A 60 4.10 -13.10 17.63
C SER A 60 3.02 -12.80 16.58
N ASP A 61 2.13 -13.77 16.33
CA ASP A 61 0.94 -13.61 15.47
C ASP A 61 -0.21 -12.92 16.21
N GLN A 62 -0.11 -12.81 17.54
CA GLN A 62 -1.17 -12.24 18.37
C GLN A 62 -0.95 -10.74 18.55
N LYS A 63 -1.87 -9.96 18.01
CA LYS A 63 -2.01 -8.54 18.36
C LYS A 63 -2.79 -8.42 19.66
N SER A 64 -2.34 -7.53 20.54
CA SER A 64 -3.15 -7.11 21.69
C SER A 64 -4.35 -6.30 21.20
N LEU A 65 -5.46 -6.32 21.96
CA LEU A 65 -6.62 -5.48 21.65
C LEU A 65 -6.24 -3.99 21.53
N PHE A 66 -5.29 -3.52 22.33
CA PHE A 66 -4.80 -2.14 22.25
C PHE A 66 -4.17 -1.82 20.89
N GLU A 67 -3.42 -2.75 20.30
CA GLU A 67 -2.79 -2.57 18.97
C GLU A 67 -3.83 -2.44 17.84
N TRP A 68 -5.06 -2.94 18.03
CA TRP A 68 -6.15 -2.77 17.05
C TRP A 68 -6.82 -1.39 17.11
N PHE A 69 -6.75 -0.72 18.26
CA PHE A 69 -7.36 0.60 18.47
C PHE A 69 -6.33 1.74 18.47
N ALA A 70 -5.05 1.42 18.27
CA ALA A 70 -4.01 2.43 18.12
C ALA A 70 -4.22 3.22 16.82
N ASP A 71 -3.94 4.52 16.88
CA ASP A 71 -3.95 5.35 15.68
C ASP A 71 -2.91 4.83 14.67
N PRO A 72 -3.21 4.86 13.35
CA PRO A 72 -2.24 4.45 12.36
C PRO A 72 -0.98 5.31 12.43
N PRO A 73 0.21 4.74 12.17
CA PRO A 73 1.44 5.48 12.27
C PRO A 73 1.46 6.61 11.24
N GLY A 74 1.93 7.80 11.66
CA GLY A 74 2.19 8.92 10.77
C GLY A 74 3.41 8.65 9.91
N VAL A 75 3.20 8.08 8.72
CA VAL A 75 4.31 7.73 7.83
C VAL A 75 4.76 8.94 7.03
N ILE A 76 6.07 9.11 6.85
CA ILE A 76 6.71 10.18 6.10
C ILE A 76 7.63 9.56 5.05
N CYS A 77 7.57 10.10 3.83
CA CYS A 77 8.45 9.76 2.70
C CYS A 77 8.58 8.24 2.41
N PRO A 78 7.46 7.51 2.26
CA PRO A 78 7.49 6.12 1.86
C PRO A 78 8.04 5.96 0.43
N GLN A 79 8.93 4.99 0.28
CA GLN A 79 9.60 4.68 -0.97
C GLN A 79 9.62 3.18 -1.16
N LEU A 80 9.33 2.75 -2.38
CA LEU A 80 9.45 1.37 -2.83
C LEU A 80 10.52 1.33 -3.93
N VAL A 81 11.61 0.62 -3.69
CA VAL A 81 12.68 0.41 -4.67
C VAL A 81 12.63 -1.03 -5.14
N VAL A 82 12.46 -1.24 -6.43
CA VAL A 82 12.33 -2.55 -7.06
C VAL A 82 13.61 -2.85 -7.83
N LEU A 83 14.39 -3.83 -7.36
CA LEU A 83 15.80 -3.98 -7.74
C LEU A 83 16.01 -4.85 -8.99
N SER A 84 15.16 -5.83 -9.26
CA SER A 84 15.35 -6.75 -10.39
C SER A 84 14.04 -7.37 -10.87
N PRO A 85 13.79 -7.46 -12.19
CA PRO A 85 12.57 -8.04 -12.76
C PRO A 85 12.54 -9.59 -12.74
N ALA A 86 13.51 -10.24 -12.08
CA ALA A 86 13.56 -11.71 -11.96
C ALA A 86 12.28 -12.30 -11.33
N GLU A 87 12.07 -13.62 -11.50
CA GLU A 87 10.88 -14.36 -11.02
C GLU A 87 10.56 -14.11 -9.55
N ALA A 88 11.59 -14.02 -8.70
CA ALA A 88 11.51 -13.46 -7.36
C ALA A 88 12.10 -12.04 -7.36
N THR A 89 11.25 -11.06 -7.65
CA THR A 89 11.66 -9.66 -7.69
C THR A 89 11.93 -9.18 -6.28
N LYS A 90 13.15 -8.72 -6.02
CA LYS A 90 13.51 -8.11 -4.73
C LYS A 90 13.08 -6.66 -4.70
N PHE A 91 12.52 -6.24 -3.57
CA PHE A 91 12.19 -4.85 -3.31
C PHE A 91 12.70 -4.42 -1.94
N GLU A 92 12.94 -3.12 -1.81
CA GLU A 92 13.08 -2.42 -0.54
C GLU A 92 11.88 -1.51 -0.35
N PHE A 93 11.24 -1.58 0.81
CA PHE A 93 10.22 -0.62 1.22
C PHE A 93 10.74 0.17 2.42
N ALA A 94 10.96 1.47 2.23
CA ALA A 94 11.56 2.37 3.21
C ALA A 94 10.61 3.51 3.55
N TYR A 95 10.57 3.93 4.82
CA TYR A 95 9.73 5.02 5.30
C TYR A 95 10.20 5.56 6.66
N THR A 96 9.66 6.69 7.10
CA THR A 96 9.92 7.27 8.42
C THR A 96 8.61 7.41 9.21
N ILE A 97 8.64 7.30 10.54
CA ILE A 97 7.46 7.47 11.41
C ILE A 97 7.58 8.73 12.27
N ASP A 98 6.54 9.56 12.28
CA ASP A 98 6.33 10.70 13.18
C ASP A 98 5.71 10.23 14.52
N PRO A 99 6.17 10.69 15.71
CA PRO A 99 7.23 11.66 16.01
C PRO A 99 8.64 11.08 16.18
N GLY A 100 8.85 9.81 15.87
CA GLY A 100 10.12 9.12 16.11
C GLY A 100 11.27 9.45 15.15
N LEU A 101 11.00 10.08 13.99
CA LEU A 101 11.92 10.37 12.87
C LEU A 101 12.94 9.26 12.53
N LYS A 102 12.69 8.03 12.97
CA LYS A 102 13.58 6.90 12.78
C LYS A 102 13.24 6.28 11.43
N PRO A 103 14.20 6.23 10.50
CA PRO A 103 13.96 5.54 9.24
C PRO A 103 13.80 4.05 9.53
N LYS A 104 12.82 3.45 8.86
CA LYS A 104 12.55 2.02 8.84
C LYS A 104 12.60 1.54 7.41
N SER A 105 13.21 0.39 7.19
CA SER A 105 13.15 -0.27 5.89
C SER A 105 13.06 -1.77 6.04
N ILE A 106 12.48 -2.40 5.03
CA ILE A 106 12.41 -3.84 4.88
C ILE A 106 12.85 -4.18 3.46
N ILE A 107 13.73 -5.18 3.34
CA ILE A 107 14.15 -5.72 2.06
C ILE A 107 13.59 -7.13 1.96
N ASN A 108 12.80 -7.39 0.93
CA ASN A 108 12.19 -8.68 0.75
C ASN A 108 11.90 -8.94 -0.73
N LYS A 109 11.02 -9.90 -1.02
CA LYS A 109 10.66 -10.29 -2.37
C LYS A 109 9.15 -10.28 -2.58
N TRP A 110 8.74 -10.18 -3.83
CA TRP A 110 7.39 -10.53 -4.22
C TRP A 110 7.39 -11.65 -5.24
N ASP A 111 6.29 -12.41 -5.26
CA ASP A 111 6.06 -13.49 -6.22
C ASP A 111 4.84 -13.14 -7.08
N ARG A 112 4.98 -13.29 -8.41
CA ARG A 112 3.88 -13.09 -9.36
C ARG A 112 2.95 -14.28 -9.36
N GLN A 113 1.65 -13.98 -9.44
CA GLN A 113 0.62 -15.00 -9.54
C GLN A 113 0.10 -15.09 -10.98
N PHE A 114 -0.52 -16.22 -11.31
CA PHE A 114 -1.05 -16.50 -12.65
C PHE A 114 -2.17 -15.57 -13.09
N ASP A 115 -2.89 -14.96 -12.15
CA ASP A 115 -3.97 -14.00 -12.40
C ASP A 115 -3.45 -12.56 -12.57
N GLY A 116 -2.13 -12.34 -12.63
CA GLY A 116 -1.51 -11.03 -12.75
C GLY A 116 -1.38 -10.26 -11.44
N SER A 117 -1.88 -10.82 -10.33
CA SER A 117 -1.64 -10.27 -8.99
C SER A 117 -0.21 -10.55 -8.51
N ILE A 118 0.15 -9.89 -7.41
CA ILE A 118 1.49 -9.94 -6.82
C ILE A 118 1.32 -10.27 -5.33
N LEU A 119 2.05 -11.28 -4.85
CA LEU A 119 2.13 -11.59 -3.43
C LEU A 119 3.37 -10.92 -2.85
N TRP A 120 3.17 -9.87 -2.05
CA TRP A 120 4.23 -9.20 -1.31
C TRP A 120 4.56 -9.97 -0.04
N HIS A 121 5.77 -10.48 0.06
CA HIS A 121 6.29 -10.97 1.33
C HIS A 121 6.93 -9.79 2.03
N LEU A 122 6.21 -9.12 2.95
CA LEU A 122 6.80 -8.01 3.70
C LEU A 122 7.71 -8.56 4.79
N THR A 123 7.24 -9.57 5.53
CA THR A 123 8.01 -10.28 6.55
C THR A 123 7.68 -11.78 6.48
N PRO A 124 8.35 -12.66 7.26
CA PRO A 124 7.98 -14.08 7.31
C PRO A 124 6.52 -14.36 7.74
N LYS A 125 5.87 -13.39 8.40
CA LYS A 125 4.51 -13.53 8.95
C LYS A 125 3.51 -12.52 8.38
N LEU A 126 3.96 -11.56 7.57
CA LEU A 126 3.12 -10.58 6.91
C LEU A 126 3.29 -10.73 5.40
N GLN A 127 2.25 -11.28 4.78
CA GLN A 127 2.10 -11.34 3.33
C GLN A 127 0.89 -10.51 2.93
N VAL A 128 0.99 -9.82 1.81
CA VAL A 128 -0.09 -8.97 1.29
C VAL A 128 -0.29 -9.29 -0.19
N HIS A 129 -1.50 -9.68 -0.53
CA HIS A 129 -1.87 -9.98 -1.91
C HIS A 129 -2.42 -8.72 -2.58
N ILE A 130 -1.71 -8.24 -3.60
CA ILE A 130 -2.06 -6.99 -4.28
C ILE A 130 -2.26 -7.19 -5.77
N CYS A 131 -3.14 -6.37 -6.32
CA CYS A 131 -3.60 -6.38 -7.69
C CYS A 131 -3.29 -5.02 -8.32
N PRO A 132 -2.40 -4.96 -9.32
CA PRO A 132 -2.21 -3.76 -10.11
C PRO A 132 -3.48 -3.47 -10.93
N THR A 133 -4.18 -2.38 -10.62
CA THR A 133 -5.46 -2.05 -11.29
C THR A 133 -5.35 -0.90 -12.28
N PHE A 134 -4.35 -0.05 -12.09
CA PHE A 134 -4.02 1.04 -13.00
C PHE A 134 -2.50 1.12 -13.14
N ILE A 135 -2.01 1.20 -14.39
CA ILE A 135 -0.59 1.29 -14.67
C ILE A 135 -0.39 2.20 -15.87
N GLU A 136 0.29 3.31 -15.63
CA GLU A 136 0.88 4.19 -16.62
C GLU A 136 2.39 4.27 -16.38
N LYS A 137 3.13 4.86 -17.33
CA LYS A 137 4.60 4.92 -17.32
C LYS A 137 5.19 5.30 -15.96
N ASP A 138 4.58 6.25 -15.26
CA ASP A 138 5.09 6.83 -14.01
C ASP A 138 4.06 6.84 -12.87
N ILE A 139 2.92 6.15 -13.01
CA ILE A 139 1.85 6.06 -12.00
C ILE A 139 1.33 4.63 -11.93
N ILE A 140 1.19 4.08 -10.72
CA ILE A 140 0.59 2.77 -10.49
C ILE A 140 -0.39 2.85 -9.33
N ILE A 141 -1.56 2.21 -9.48
CA ILE A 141 -2.50 1.96 -8.39
C ILE A 141 -2.51 0.47 -8.10
N LEU A 142 -2.10 0.11 -6.89
CA LEU A 142 -2.10 -1.26 -6.37
C LEU A 142 -3.24 -1.38 -5.36
N ARG A 143 -4.10 -2.39 -5.53
CA ARG A 143 -5.22 -2.66 -4.62
C ARG A 143 -5.01 -3.99 -3.91
N GLN A 144 -5.23 -4.05 -2.61
CA GLN A 144 -5.11 -5.26 -1.84
C GLN A 144 -6.35 -6.15 -2.02
N ILE A 145 -6.14 -7.40 -2.43
CA ILE A 145 -7.19 -8.36 -2.78
C ILE A 145 -7.43 -9.45 -1.74
N ASP A 146 -6.61 -9.53 -0.71
CA ASP A 146 -6.78 -10.39 0.47
C ASP A 146 -7.35 -9.62 1.69
N SER A 147 -8.01 -8.49 1.45
CA SER A 147 -8.67 -7.67 2.47
C SER A 147 -10.19 -7.80 2.42
N PHE A 148 -10.87 -7.41 3.51
CA PHE A 148 -12.32 -7.24 3.54
C PHE A 148 -12.71 -5.81 3.94
N PRO A 149 -13.53 -5.09 3.15
CA PRO A 149 -14.00 -5.48 1.82
C PRO A 149 -12.86 -5.51 0.79
N ARG A 150 -12.94 -6.44 -0.17
CA ARG A 150 -11.89 -6.66 -1.18
C ARG A 150 -11.64 -5.38 -1.99
N CYS A 151 -10.39 -5.08 -2.34
CA CYS A 151 -9.99 -3.93 -3.17
C CYS A 151 -10.26 -2.53 -2.59
N ASN A 152 -10.78 -2.41 -1.39
CA ASN A 152 -10.91 -1.11 -0.71
C ASN A 152 -9.57 -0.60 -0.18
N ASN A 153 -8.64 -1.50 0.06
CA ASN A 153 -7.29 -1.15 0.44
C ASN A 153 -6.44 -0.87 -0.79
N LEU A 154 -5.75 0.27 -0.82
CA LEU A 154 -4.94 0.66 -1.98
C LEU A 154 -3.70 1.43 -1.58
N ILE A 155 -2.73 1.43 -2.48
CA ILE A 155 -1.57 2.32 -2.49
C ILE A 155 -1.37 2.86 -3.90
N VAL A 156 -0.99 4.14 -4.00
CA VAL A 156 -0.66 4.81 -5.26
C VAL A 156 0.82 5.13 -5.27
N LEU A 157 1.50 4.62 -6.29
CA LEU A 157 2.92 4.78 -6.52
C LEU A 157 3.15 5.75 -7.67
N VAL A 158 4.11 6.67 -7.51
CA VAL A 158 4.57 7.55 -8.59
C VAL A 158 6.08 7.52 -8.75
N ARG A 159 6.56 7.69 -9.98
CA ARG A 159 7.99 7.84 -10.28
C ARG A 159 8.36 9.33 -10.30
N GLY A 160 9.56 9.63 -9.79
CA GLY A 160 10.07 10.95 -9.35
C GLY A 160 10.18 12.11 -10.36
N ASP A 161 9.15 12.38 -11.16
CA ASP A 161 8.98 13.69 -11.80
C ASP A 161 7.99 14.52 -10.97
N LYS A 162 8.37 15.74 -10.57
CA LYS A 162 7.49 16.69 -9.86
C LYS A 162 6.17 16.89 -10.60
N LYS A 163 6.17 16.82 -11.94
CA LYS A 163 4.97 16.93 -12.77
C LYS A 163 3.94 15.83 -12.53
N ASN A 164 4.36 14.66 -12.02
CA ASN A 164 3.44 13.59 -11.66
C ASN A 164 2.73 13.87 -10.34
N PHE A 165 3.29 14.72 -9.48
CA PHE A 165 2.65 15.11 -8.23
C PHE A 165 1.48 16.06 -8.47
N ASP A 166 1.53 16.88 -9.52
CA ASP A 166 0.42 17.73 -9.93
C ASP A 166 -0.82 16.92 -10.36
N LYS A 167 -0.64 15.64 -10.70
CA LYS A 167 -1.73 14.71 -11.04
C LYS A 167 -2.35 14.03 -9.83
N ILE A 168 -1.80 14.19 -8.63
CA ILE A 168 -2.26 13.43 -7.45
C ILE A 168 -3.69 13.79 -7.06
N ASP A 169 -4.05 15.06 -7.14
CA ASP A 169 -5.43 15.49 -6.87
C ASP A 169 -6.39 14.81 -7.86
N ALA A 170 -6.08 14.81 -9.16
CA ALA A 170 -6.89 14.12 -10.16
C ALA A 170 -6.97 12.60 -9.95
N ILE A 171 -5.88 11.95 -9.50
CA ILE A 171 -5.89 10.52 -9.15
C ILE A 171 -6.75 10.26 -7.92
N ARG A 172 -6.68 11.14 -6.90
CA ARG A 172 -7.53 11.05 -5.71
C ARG A 172 -9.00 11.16 -6.10
N ASP A 173 -9.35 12.17 -6.89
CA ASP A 173 -10.73 12.42 -7.32
C ASP A 173 -11.26 11.21 -8.13
N MET A 174 -10.45 10.64 -9.04
CA MET A 174 -10.78 9.40 -9.76
C MET A 174 -11.06 8.22 -8.82
N ILE A 175 -10.24 8.04 -7.78
CA ILE A 175 -10.42 6.96 -6.79
C ILE A 175 -11.70 7.16 -5.97
N GLU A 176 -12.02 8.40 -5.62
CA GLU A 176 -13.24 8.75 -4.88
C GLU A 176 -14.50 8.52 -5.73
N GLU A 177 -14.45 8.89 -7.02
CA GLU A 177 -15.53 8.66 -7.99
C GLU A 177 -15.82 7.16 -8.24
N GLU A 178 -14.82 6.29 -8.10
CA GLU A 178 -14.98 4.82 -8.19
C GLU A 178 -15.82 4.22 -7.04
N GLY A 179 -16.44 5.04 -6.19
CA GLY A 179 -17.32 4.59 -5.10
C GLY A 179 -16.56 4.20 -3.83
N HIS A 180 -15.26 4.46 -3.78
CA HIS A 180 -14.44 4.25 -2.60
C HIS A 180 -14.58 5.43 -1.62
N THR A 181 -15.81 5.65 -1.15
CA THR A 181 -16.26 6.84 -0.41
C THR A 181 -15.88 6.84 1.09
N SER A 182 -15.32 5.75 1.62
CA SER A 182 -14.85 5.66 3.02
C SER A 182 -13.35 5.79 3.19
N ILE A 183 -12.60 6.07 2.12
CA ILE A 183 -11.16 6.07 2.19
C ILE A 183 -10.68 7.42 2.71
N GLY A 184 -10.31 7.45 4.00
CA GLY A 184 -9.37 8.42 4.54
C GLY A 184 -8.01 8.27 3.85
N THR A 185 -7.93 8.66 2.57
CA THR A 185 -6.70 8.63 1.79
C THR A 185 -5.78 9.66 2.41
N ASN A 186 -4.76 9.20 3.16
CA ASN A 186 -3.82 10.14 3.74
C ASN A 186 -2.82 10.54 2.66
N ALA A 187 -3.04 11.72 2.07
CA ALA A 187 -2.16 12.29 1.07
C ALA A 187 -0.84 12.73 1.71
N LEU A 188 0.25 12.01 1.44
CA LEU A 188 1.59 12.41 1.91
C LEU A 188 2.23 13.54 1.08
N VAL A 189 1.42 14.28 0.34
CA VAL A 189 1.88 15.21 -0.71
C VAL A 189 2.54 16.49 -0.13
N ARG A 190 2.56 16.68 1.19
CA ARG A 190 3.02 17.94 1.81
C ARG A 190 4.35 17.88 2.55
N THR A 191 4.98 16.72 2.67
CA THR A 191 6.32 16.66 3.29
C THR A 191 7.37 16.80 2.22
N ARG A 192 8.35 17.70 2.40
CA ARG A 192 9.51 17.85 1.51
C ARG A 192 10.40 16.61 1.63
N CYS A 193 9.95 15.50 1.08
CA CYS A 193 10.80 14.35 0.82
C CYS A 193 11.87 14.84 -0.15
N ILE A 194 13.14 14.79 0.27
CA ILE A 194 14.24 15.24 -0.58
C ILE A 194 14.33 14.22 -1.71
N PHE A 195 13.74 14.56 -2.85
CA PHE A 195 13.86 13.80 -4.09
C PHE A 195 15.21 14.13 -4.70
N SER A 196 16.25 13.38 -4.31
CA SER A 196 17.59 13.44 -4.92
C SER A 196 17.70 12.48 -6.09
#